data_AF-A0A2E5VD08-F1
#
_entry.id   AF-A0A2E5VD08-F1
#
_cell.length_a   1.000
_cell.length_b   1.000
_cell.length_c   1.000
_cell.angle_alpha   90.00
_cell.angle_beta   90.00
_cell.angle_gamma   90.00
#
_symmetry.space_group_name_H-M   'P 1'
#
loop_
_entity.id
_entity.type
_entity.pdbx_description
1 polymer ?
#
loop_
_entity_poly.entity_id
_entity_poly.type
_entity_poly.pdbx_seq_one_letter_code
_entity_poly.pdbx_strand_id
1 'polypeptide(L)' 'MQVGDLVESIFLHGDIRGYYPSGHRGIIVAKVDEPRATGNDVFKVVWTCGGVTDSIWDYDLKKVSA' A
#
# COMPACT_ATOMS: atom_id res chain seq x y z
N MET A 1 -6.10 4.88 -7.02
CA MET A 1 -6.21 3.41 -6.85
C MET A 1 -7.51 3.11 -6.12
N GLN A 2 -7.96 1.86 -6.12
CA GLN A 2 -9.22 1.46 -5.50
C GLN A 2 -9.15 0.04 -4.91
N VAL A 3 -10.14 -0.32 -4.09
CA VAL A 3 -10.29 -1.68 -3.56
C VAL A 3 -10.37 -2.69 -4.71
N GLY A 4 -9.60 -3.77 -4.60
CA GLY A 4 -9.44 -4.80 -5.61
C GLY A 4 -8.26 -4.58 -6.55
N ASP A 5 -7.63 -3.40 -6.55
CA ASP A 5 -6.45 -3.16 -7.39
C ASP A 5 -5.25 -4.00 -6.92
N LEU A 6 -4.57 -4.62 -7.89
CA LEU A 6 -3.26 -5.21 -7.71
C LEU A 6 -2.21 -4.09 -7.70
N VAL A 7 -1.46 -4.03 -6.61
CA VAL A 7 -0.43 -3.03 -6.36
C VAL A 7 0.92 -3.67 -6.06
N GLU A 8 1.97 -2.89 -6.27
CA GLU A 8 3.35 -3.22 -5.97
C GLU A 8 3.93 -2.12 -5.08
N SER A 9 4.67 -2.50 -4.04
CA SER A 9 5.42 -1.57 -3.20
C SER A 9 6.54 -0.90 -4.02
N ILE A 10 6.60 0.44 -4.06
CA ILE A 10 7.62 1.19 -4.81
C ILE A 10 8.77 1.77 -3.98
N PHE A 11 8.67 1.73 -2.65
CA PHE A 11 9.75 2.00 -1.70
C PHE A 11 10.59 3.26 -1.98
N LEU A 12 10.14 4.41 -1.47
CA LEU A 12 10.99 5.59 -1.32
C LEU A 12 10.97 6.00 0.17
N HIS A 13 12.14 5.97 0.80
CA HIS A 13 12.44 6.40 2.18
C HIS A 13 12.15 5.43 3.35
N GLY A 14 13.19 4.68 3.71
CA GLY A 14 13.78 4.66 5.05
C GLY A 14 12.87 4.75 6.27
N ASP A 15 12.19 3.65 6.62
CA ASP A 15 11.90 3.37 8.02
C ASP A 15 12.19 1.89 8.35
N ILE A 16 12.98 1.71 9.39
CA ILE A 16 13.73 0.51 9.80
C ILE A 16 12.87 -0.52 10.54
N ARG A 17 11.53 -0.41 10.48
CA ARG A 17 10.61 -1.14 11.38
C ARG A 17 9.62 -2.10 10.73
N GLY A 18 9.79 -2.43 9.45
CA GLY A 18 9.18 -3.65 8.88
C GLY A 18 8.19 -3.43 7.75
N TYR A 19 8.62 -2.75 6.69
CA TYR A 19 7.82 -2.62 5.47
C TYR A 19 8.41 -3.45 4.32
N TYR A 20 7.52 -4.09 3.57
CA TYR A 20 7.78 -5.09 2.53
C TYR A 20 8.67 -4.55 1.41
N PRO A 21 9.75 -5.28 1.02
CA PRO A 21 10.73 -4.79 0.04
C PRO A 21 10.07 -4.33 -1.27
N SER A 22 10.71 -3.39 -1.97
CA SER A 22 10.25 -2.94 -3.29
C SER A 22 9.99 -4.14 -4.20
N GLY A 23 8.96 -4.04 -5.04
CA GLY A 23 8.55 -5.14 -5.91
C GLY A 23 7.62 -6.16 -5.26
N HIS A 24 7.34 -6.06 -3.95
CA HIS A 24 6.37 -6.94 -3.32
C HIS A 24 4.95 -6.52 -3.70
N ARG A 25 4.15 -7.52 -4.12
CA ARG A 25 2.79 -7.31 -4.59
C ARG A 25 1.74 -7.59 -3.52
N GLY A 26 0.63 -6.87 -3.62
CA GLY A 26 -0.52 -7.04 -2.76
C GLY A 26 -1.80 -6.54 -3.42
N ILE A 27 -2.94 -6.79 -2.78
CA ILE A 27 -4.25 -6.33 -3.22
C ILE A 27 -4.78 -5.33 -2.20
N ILE A 28 -5.28 -4.19 -2.68
CA ILE A 28 -6.00 -3.25 -1.82
C ILE A 28 -7.32 -3.89 -1.39
N VAL A 29 -7.54 -4.04 -0.09
CA VAL A 29 -8.76 -4.62 0.47
C VAL A 29 -9.66 -3.60 1.13
N ALA A 30 -9.13 -2.42 1.50
CA ALA A 30 -9.94 -1.32 2.02
C ALA A 30 -9.22 0.03 1.82
N LYS A 31 -10.01 1.10 1.75
CA LYS A 31 -9.54 2.47 1.99
C LYS A 31 -9.66 2.77 3.48
N VAL A 32 -8.65 3.42 4.03
CA VAL A 32 -8.55 3.77 5.45
C VAL A 32 -8.85 5.25 5.58
N ASP A 33 -9.72 5.58 6.52
CA ASP A 33 -9.99 6.98 6.87
C ASP A 33 -8.85 7.49 7.76
N GLU A 34 -7.90 8.22 7.17
CA GLU A 34 -6.76 8.81 7.88
C GLU A 34 -6.97 10.33 7.96
N PRO A 35 -7.27 10.88 9.14
CA PRO A 35 -7.54 12.31 9.31
C PRO A 35 -6.39 13.23 8.88
N ARG A 36 -5.16 12.71 8.83
CA ARG A 36 -3.96 13.46 8.40
C ARG A 36 -3.72 13.38 6.90
N ALA A 37 -4.50 12.61 6.16
CA ALA A 37 -4.30 12.40 4.74
C ALA A 37 -4.78 13.64 3.94
N THR A 38 -3.86 14.57 3.71
CA THR A 38 -4.12 15.79 2.93
C THR A 38 -3.82 15.56 1.45
N GLY A 39 -4.80 15.04 0.71
CA GLY A 39 -4.72 14.87 -0.74
C GLY A 39 -4.09 13.56 -1.22
N ASN A 40 -3.78 12.64 -0.32
CA ASN A 40 -3.34 11.28 -0.60
C ASN A 40 -4.33 10.29 0.01
N ASP A 41 -4.41 9.09 -0.54
CA ASP A 41 -5.21 8.01 0.02
C ASP A 41 -4.37 7.05 0.86
N VAL A 42 -4.95 6.53 1.95
CA VAL A 42 -4.37 5.46 2.76
C VAL A 42 -5.18 4.20 2.57
N PHE A 43 -4.49 3.07 2.43
CA PHE A 43 -5.09 1.79 2.13
C PHE A 43 -4.69 0.70 3.12
N LYS A 44 -5.55 -0.31 3.19
CA LYS A 44 -5.23 -1.62 3.71
C LYS A 44 -4.90 -2.55 2.55
N VAL A 45 -3.74 -3.20 2.61
CA VAL A 45 -3.23 -4.11 1.58
C VAL A 45 -2.94 -5.48 2.18
N VAL A 46 -3.39 -6.53 1.49
CA VAL A 46 -2.98 -7.91 1.76
C VAL A 46 -1.89 -8.27 0.78
N TRP A 47 -0.73 -8.63 1.30
CA TRP A 47 0.47 -8.96 0.52
C TRP A 47 0.52 -10.44 0.16
N THR A 48 1.21 -10.77 -0.93
CA THR A 48 1.30 -12.15 -1.41
C THR A 48 1.99 -13.11 -0.44
N CYS A 49 2.79 -12.59 0.50
CA CYS A 49 3.38 -13.39 1.57
C CYS A 49 2.40 -13.71 2.72
N GLY A 50 1.12 -13.31 2.60
CA GLY A 50 0.09 -13.47 3.63
C GLY A 50 0.07 -12.36 4.69
N GLY A 51 1.01 -11.41 4.61
CA GLY A 51 1.06 -10.27 5.51
C GLY A 51 -0.03 -9.25 5.20
N VAL A 52 -0.46 -8.50 6.22
CA VAL A 52 -1.47 -7.44 6.05
C VAL A 52 -0.90 -6.13 6.59
N THR A 53 -1.04 -5.07 5.81
CA THR A 53 -0.74 -3.70 6.22
C THR A 53 -2.03 -2.89 6.15
N ASP A 54 -2.34 -2.14 7.20
CA ASP A 54 -3.55 -1.35 7.35
C ASP A 54 -3.32 0.16 7.26
N SER A 55 -2.08 0.60 6.98
CA SER A 55 -1.72 2.01 6.84
C SER A 55 -0.62 2.18 5.80
N ILE A 56 -0.94 1.91 4.52
CA ILE A 56 -0.02 2.19 3.41
C ILE A 56 -0.56 3.31 2.52
N TRP A 57 0.31 4.27 2.23
CA TRP A 57 -0.05 5.43 1.42
C TRP A 57 -0.05 5.09 -0.06
N ASP A 58 -0.91 5.75 -0.82
CA ASP A 58 -1.01 5.58 -2.26
C ASP A 58 0.29 5.90 -3.01
N TYR A 59 1.08 6.86 -2.54
CA TYR A 59 2.39 7.21 -3.10
C TYR A 59 3.48 6.18 -2.79
N ASP A 60 3.25 5.25 -1.87
CA ASP A 60 4.13 4.10 -1.59
C ASP A 60 3.79 2.89 -2.48
N LEU A 61 2.74 3.01 -3.29
CA LEU A 61 2.22 1.96 -4.14
C LEU A 61 2.32 2.33 -5.62
N LYS A 62 2.44 1.30 -6.44
CA LYS A 62 2.28 1.37 -7.89
C LYS A 62 1.24 0.37 -8.34
N LYS A 63 0.26 0.83 -9.10
CA LYS A 63 -0.75 -0.04 -9.71
C LYS A 63 -0.07 -0.92 -10.77
N VAL A 64 -0.32 -2.23 -10.74
CA VAL A 64 0.32 -3.20 -11.64
C VAL A 64 -0.43 -3.33 -12.98
N SER A 65 -1.72 -2.98 -13.06
CA SER A 65 -2.49 -2.93 -14.32
C SER A 65 -3.66 -1.95 -14.26
N ALA A 66 -4.13 -1.46 -15.43
CA ALA A 66 -5.19 -0.45 -15.57
C ALA A 66 -6.57 -0.95 -15.17
#